data_AF-A0A1Q3BF89-F1
#
_entry.id   AF-A0A1Q3BF89-F1
#
_cell.length_a   1.000
_cell.length_b   1.000
_cell.length_c   1.000
_cell.angle_alpha   90.00
_cell.angle_beta   90.00
_cell.angle_gamma   90.00
#
_symmetry.space_group_name_H-M   'P 1'
#
loop_
_entity.id
_entity.type
_entity.pdbx_description
1 polymer ?
#
loop_
_entity_poly.entity_id
_entity_poly.type
_entity_poly.pdbx_seq_one_letter_code
_entity_poly.pdbx_strand_id
1 'polypeptide(L)'
;MQFVTKEAKSHKVSYDYCVIDFLCQLYVPGCTSLTLDGVIEAVKSLCQNHHSLKSLMLDGIYNITEEHLSTFSSYLQMNRTQQEQHQQQQPILYHNYTNLPTHYHEESNRAIDVEVCPKCSQVRMVFDCPRETCKGKRSQADCRGCSFCIPRCEECGVCVGSEEMEETVCKDIVCSCCWLQLRKCEFCNKPYCRRHAHQHSSSSSSTGFVCDVCLSKFIINPYDDDDDEEE
;
A
#
# COMPACT_ATOMS: atom_id res chain seq x y z
N MET A 1 -17.47 -32.26 -6.81
CA MET A 1 -17.19 -31.37 -5.66
C MET A 1 -18.34 -30.37 -5.59
N GLN A 2 -19.21 -30.52 -4.59
CA GLN A 2 -20.24 -29.54 -4.24
C GLN A 2 -19.59 -28.45 -3.40
N PHE A 3 -19.91 -27.18 -3.65
CA PHE A 3 -20.03 -26.20 -2.57
C PHE A 3 -21.25 -25.33 -2.83
N VAL A 4 -21.94 -25.02 -1.73
CA VAL A 4 -23.38 -24.85 -1.64
C VAL A 4 -23.71 -23.37 -1.53
N THR A 5 -24.51 -22.83 -2.45
CA THR A 5 -25.28 -21.60 -2.19
C THR A 5 -26.62 -22.02 -1.58
N LYS A 6 -26.85 -21.64 -0.32
CA LYS A 6 -28.17 -21.82 0.30
C LYS A 6 -29.09 -20.70 -0.19
N GLU A 7 -29.96 -21.03 -1.14
CA GLU A 7 -31.20 -20.27 -1.37
C GLU A 7 -32.22 -20.61 -0.28
N ALA A 8 -32.84 -19.58 0.31
CA ALA A 8 -34.17 -19.69 0.90
C ALA A 8 -35.16 -18.97 -0.01
N LYS A 9 -36.01 -19.77 -0.67
CA LYS A 9 -37.06 -19.34 -1.61
C LYS A 9 -38.31 -18.86 -0.87
N SER A 10 -38.94 -17.80 -1.37
CA SER A 10 -40.38 -17.86 -1.69
C SER A 10 -40.82 -16.77 -2.68
N HIS A 11 -41.14 -17.24 -3.89
CA HIS A 11 -42.19 -16.81 -4.82
C HIS A 11 -42.37 -15.33 -5.24
N LYS A 12 -41.84 -15.08 -6.44
CA LYS A 12 -42.40 -14.34 -7.61
C LYS A 12 -43.36 -13.17 -7.36
N VAL A 13 -42.86 -11.97 -7.62
CA VAL A 13 -43.48 -11.03 -8.57
C VAL A 13 -42.39 -10.54 -9.54
N SER A 14 -42.68 -10.70 -10.82
CA SER A 14 -41.82 -10.30 -11.94
C SER A 14 -41.75 -8.78 -12.04
N TYR A 15 -40.56 -8.23 -11.88
CA TYR A 15 -40.14 -6.98 -12.50
C TYR A 15 -38.68 -7.21 -12.91
N ASP A 16 -38.37 -6.96 -14.18
CA ASP A 16 -37.01 -6.91 -14.72
C ASP A 16 -36.24 -5.79 -13.99
N TYR A 17 -35.69 -6.09 -12.81
CA TYR A 17 -34.72 -5.24 -12.16
C TYR A 17 -33.35 -5.66 -12.66
N CYS A 18 -32.89 -4.99 -13.71
CA CYS A 18 -31.47 -4.84 -13.96
C CYS A 18 -30.85 -4.31 -12.65
N VAL A 19 -30.06 -5.14 -11.96
CA VAL A 19 -29.27 -4.70 -10.82
C VAL A 19 -28.22 -3.76 -11.40
N ILE A 20 -28.54 -2.46 -11.45
CA ILE A 20 -27.57 -1.42 -11.78
C ILE A 20 -26.66 -1.33 -10.55
N ASP A 21 -25.55 -2.05 -10.59
CA ASP A 21 -24.47 -1.85 -9.62
C ASP A 21 -23.99 -0.40 -9.75
N PHE A 22 -24.24 0.40 -8.71
CA PHE A 22 -23.74 1.76 -8.61
C PHE A 22 -22.23 1.72 -8.34
N LEU A 23 -21.42 1.98 -9.36
CA LEU A 23 -19.97 2.13 -9.18
C LEU A 23 -19.65 3.37 -8.34
N CYS A 24 -19.41 3.15 -7.04
CA CYS A 24 -19.06 4.21 -6.09
C CYS A 24 -17.56 4.44 -5.96
N GLN A 25 -16.74 3.46 -6.34
CA GLN A 25 -15.29 3.53 -6.30
C GLN A 25 -14.70 2.99 -7.60
N LEU A 26 -13.76 3.71 -8.20
CA LEU A 26 -13.01 3.25 -9.37
C LEU A 26 -11.57 2.99 -8.93
N TYR A 27 -11.15 1.73 -9.05
CA TYR A 27 -9.87 1.26 -8.57
C TYR A 27 -8.99 0.85 -9.76
N VAL A 28 -7.90 1.58 -9.99
CA VAL A 28 -7.08 1.43 -11.21
C VAL A 28 -5.57 1.40 -10.89
N PRO A 29 -5.09 0.70 -9.85
CA PRO A 29 -3.69 0.79 -9.51
C PRO A 29 -2.81 0.02 -10.49
N GLY A 30 -1.58 0.48 -10.69
CA GLY A 30 -0.55 -0.25 -11.43
C GLY A 30 -0.93 -0.61 -12.88
N CYS A 31 -2.00 -0.02 -13.42
CA CYS A 31 -2.44 -0.23 -14.79
C CYS A 31 -1.60 0.64 -15.74
N THR A 32 -0.36 0.22 -15.98
CA THR A 32 0.64 0.99 -16.73
C THR A 32 0.30 1.20 -18.21
N SER A 33 -0.57 0.35 -18.77
CA SER A 33 -1.03 0.43 -20.16
C SER A 33 -2.26 1.32 -20.36
N LEU A 34 -2.89 1.82 -19.29
CA LEU A 34 -4.01 2.76 -19.43
C LEU A 34 -3.49 4.16 -19.70
N THR A 35 -4.07 4.80 -20.71
CA THR A 35 -3.83 6.22 -20.96
C THR A 35 -4.62 7.05 -19.97
N LEU A 36 -4.02 8.16 -19.53
CA LEU A 36 -4.69 9.14 -18.68
C LEU A 36 -6.01 9.64 -19.30
N ASP A 37 -6.02 9.87 -20.61
CA ASP A 37 -7.23 10.25 -21.35
C ASP A 37 -8.34 9.20 -21.24
N GLY A 38 -7.98 7.92 -21.31
CA GLY A 38 -8.93 6.82 -21.14
C GLY A 38 -9.55 6.79 -19.74
N VAL A 39 -8.74 7.07 -18.71
CA VAL A 39 -9.21 7.19 -17.33
C VAL A 39 -10.11 8.42 -17.16
N ILE A 40 -9.76 9.56 -17.76
CA ILE A 40 -10.55 10.80 -17.73
C ILE A 40 -11.93 10.58 -18.34
N GLU A 41 -12.00 10.01 -19.55
CA GLU A 41 -13.29 9.76 -20.20
C GLU A 41 -14.13 8.72 -19.45
N ALA A 42 -13.50 7.71 -18.83
CA ALA A 42 -14.19 6.77 -17.96
C ALA A 42 -14.79 7.46 -16.72
N VAL A 43 -14.01 8.26 -16.00
CA VAL A 43 -14.47 9.01 -14.81
C VAL A 43 -15.60 9.96 -15.18
N LYS A 44 -15.45 10.72 -16.25
CA LYS A 44 -16.46 11.63 -16.78
C LYS A 44 -17.77 10.89 -17.12
N SER A 45 -17.67 9.76 -17.81
CA SER A 45 -18.85 8.94 -18.17
C SER A 45 -19.55 8.36 -16.93
N LEU A 46 -18.79 7.92 -15.93
CA LEU A 46 -19.35 7.43 -14.67
C LEU A 46 -20.05 8.56 -13.91
N CYS A 47 -19.44 9.74 -13.82
CA CYS A 47 -20.04 10.88 -13.12
C CYS A 47 -21.27 11.47 -13.82
N GLN A 48 -21.38 11.40 -15.15
CA GLN A 48 -22.49 11.98 -15.92
C GLN A 48 -23.77 11.13 -15.93
N ASN A 49 -23.67 9.80 -15.79
CA ASN A 49 -24.79 8.87 -15.95
C ASN A 49 -25.52 8.51 -14.64
N HIS A 50 -25.60 9.44 -13.68
CA HIS A 50 -26.18 9.19 -12.34
C HIS A 50 -25.47 8.12 -11.50
N HIS A 51 -24.26 7.68 -11.87
CA HIS A 51 -23.42 6.87 -10.99
C HIS A 51 -22.61 7.80 -10.08
N SER A 52 -22.87 7.71 -8.77
CA SER A 52 -22.20 8.52 -7.76
C SER A 52 -20.79 7.98 -7.49
N LEU A 53 -19.86 8.16 -8.43
CA LEU A 53 -18.46 7.88 -8.16
C LEU A 53 -17.98 8.81 -7.03
N LYS A 54 -17.56 8.24 -5.91
CA LYS A 54 -17.14 8.95 -4.70
C LYS A 54 -15.64 8.90 -4.49
N SER A 55 -14.99 7.84 -4.96
CA SER A 55 -13.56 7.63 -4.80
C SER A 55 -12.91 7.10 -6.08
N LEU A 56 -11.71 7.59 -6.36
CA LEU A 56 -10.88 7.26 -7.51
C LEU A 56 -9.46 6.95 -7.00
N MET A 57 -9.02 5.72 -7.17
CA MET A 57 -7.71 5.25 -6.72
C MET A 57 -6.78 5.09 -7.92
N LEU A 58 -5.75 5.92 -8.00
CA LEU A 58 -4.86 6.11 -9.15
C LEU A 58 -3.42 5.67 -8.89
N ASP A 59 -3.08 5.18 -7.68
CA ASP A 59 -1.70 4.82 -7.37
C ASP A 59 -1.09 3.85 -8.39
N GLY A 60 0.10 4.15 -8.90
CA GLY A 60 0.76 3.33 -9.93
C GLY A 60 0.35 3.63 -11.38
N ILE A 61 -0.53 4.62 -11.63
CA ILE A 61 -0.64 5.27 -12.95
C ILE A 61 0.45 6.33 -13.07
N TYR A 62 1.20 6.30 -14.18
CA TYR A 62 2.31 7.22 -14.42
C TYR A 62 1.86 8.53 -15.09
N ASN A 63 2.71 9.55 -14.99
CA ASN A 63 2.57 10.84 -15.69
C ASN A 63 1.30 11.65 -15.34
N ILE A 64 0.71 11.40 -14.16
CA ILE A 64 -0.37 12.25 -13.63
C ILE A 64 0.20 13.64 -13.34
N THR A 65 -0.53 14.68 -13.75
CA THR A 65 -0.16 16.08 -13.53
C THR A 65 -1.18 16.74 -12.59
N GLU A 66 -0.84 17.91 -12.07
CA GLU A 66 -1.76 18.71 -11.24
C GLU A 66 -3.03 19.13 -12.03
N GLU A 67 -2.91 19.33 -13.34
CA GLU A 67 -4.05 19.59 -14.23
C GLU A 67 -5.00 18.39 -14.31
N HIS A 68 -4.46 17.17 -14.40
CA HIS A 68 -5.27 15.95 -14.35
C HIS A 68 -6.00 15.82 -12.99
N LEU A 69 -5.33 16.11 -11.87
CA LEU A 69 -5.97 16.12 -10.56
C LEU A 69 -7.11 17.14 -10.46
N SER A 70 -6.91 18.32 -11.04
CA SER A 70 -7.92 19.38 -11.09
C SER A 70 -9.13 18.92 -11.92
N THR A 71 -8.88 18.27 -13.04
CA THR A 71 -9.91 17.67 -13.91
C THR A 71 -10.71 16.59 -13.16
N PHE A 72 -10.05 15.61 -12.55
CA PHE A 72 -10.74 14.57 -11.76
C PHE A 72 -11.54 15.16 -10.59
N SER A 73 -10.95 16.11 -9.87
CA SER A 73 -11.61 16.80 -8.76
C SER A 73 -12.86 17.53 -9.22
N SER A 74 -12.83 18.16 -10.40
CA SER A 74 -14.00 18.84 -10.96
C SER A 74 -15.16 17.87 -11.19
N TYR A 75 -14.91 16.70 -11.79
CA TYR A 75 -15.94 15.68 -12.05
C TYR A 75 -16.50 15.07 -10.76
N LEU A 76 -15.64 14.77 -9.78
CA LEU A 76 -16.08 14.21 -8.50
C LEU A 76 -16.88 15.23 -7.66
N GLN A 77 -16.54 16.52 -7.75
CA GLN A 77 -17.24 17.59 -7.02
C GLN A 77 -18.62 17.93 -7.62
N MET A 78 -18.91 17.58 -8.87
CA MET A 78 -20.25 17.77 -9.47
C MET A 78 -21.36 17.07 -8.67
N ASN A 79 -21.02 16.06 -7.85
CA ASN A 79 -21.95 15.22 -7.12
C ASN A 79 -21.95 15.43 -5.58
N ARG A 80 -21.17 16.39 -5.04
CA ARG A 80 -20.95 16.49 -3.59
C ARG A 80 -21.64 17.70 -2.94
N THR A 81 -22.27 17.48 -1.78
CA THR A 81 -22.88 18.57 -0.98
C THR A 81 -21.82 19.36 -0.20
N GLN A 82 -22.08 20.65 0.11
CA GLN A 82 -21.15 21.54 0.84
C GLN A 82 -20.74 21.00 2.24
N GLN A 83 -21.54 20.11 2.84
CA GLN A 83 -21.22 19.47 4.13
C GLN A 83 -20.15 18.38 4.00
N GLU A 84 -20.12 17.64 2.89
CA GLU A 84 -19.12 16.60 2.63
C GLU A 84 -17.75 17.16 2.22
N GLN A 85 -17.71 18.42 1.78
CA GLN A 85 -16.48 19.13 1.40
C GLN A 85 -15.63 19.55 2.62
N HIS A 86 -16.23 19.65 3.81
CA HIS A 86 -15.56 20.11 5.05
C HIS A 86 -15.00 18.98 5.93
N GLN A 87 -15.21 17.71 5.59
CA GLN A 87 -14.57 16.62 6.31
C GLN A 87 -13.08 16.61 5.99
N GLN A 88 -12.27 16.99 6.99
CA GLN A 88 -10.81 16.89 6.94
C GLN A 88 -10.46 15.46 6.52
N GLN A 89 -9.83 15.32 5.34
CA GLN A 89 -9.46 14.03 4.81
C GLN A 89 -8.54 13.34 5.83
N GLN A 90 -8.84 12.08 6.16
CA GLN A 90 -8.05 11.34 7.12
C GLN A 90 -6.57 11.26 6.67
N PRO A 91 -5.62 11.25 7.63
CA PRO A 91 -4.20 11.13 7.31
C PRO A 91 -3.92 9.80 6.60
N ILE A 92 -3.12 9.83 5.54
CA ILE A 92 -2.72 8.59 4.85
C ILE A 92 -1.47 8.05 5.55
N LEU A 93 -1.61 6.91 6.22
CA LEU A 93 -0.49 6.28 6.92
C LEU A 93 0.15 5.21 6.05
N TYR A 94 1.48 5.25 5.94
CA TYR A 94 2.25 4.36 5.08
C TYR A 94 2.03 2.87 5.40
N HIS A 95 2.10 2.49 6.67
CA HIS A 95 1.95 1.08 7.08
C HIS A 95 0.53 0.54 6.85
N ASN A 96 -0.49 1.38 6.80
CA ASN A 96 -1.85 0.92 6.46
C ASN A 96 -1.94 0.62 4.97
N TYR A 97 -1.31 1.45 4.14
CA TYR A 97 -1.27 1.25 2.70
C TYR A 97 -0.52 -0.03 2.32
N THR A 98 0.65 -0.26 2.91
CA THR A 98 1.54 -1.35 2.47
C THR A 98 1.23 -2.72 3.08
N ASN A 99 0.34 -2.79 4.08
CA ASN A 99 -0.02 -4.04 4.77
C ASN A 99 -1.46 -4.52 4.49
N LEU A 100 -2.29 -3.73 3.80
CA LEU A 100 -3.66 -4.14 3.50
C LEU A 100 -3.78 -4.79 2.12
N PRO A 101 -4.53 -5.90 2.01
CA PRO A 101 -5.02 -6.36 0.73
C PRO A 101 -5.82 -5.23 0.08
N THR A 102 -5.65 -5.12 -1.23
CA THR A 102 -6.22 -4.14 -2.15
C THR A 102 -7.74 -3.89 -1.97
N HIS A 103 -8.45 -4.86 -1.38
CA HIS A 103 -9.89 -4.83 -1.14
C HIS A 103 -10.33 -4.10 0.16
N TYR A 104 -9.40 -3.68 1.04
CA TYR A 104 -9.73 -3.02 2.31
C TYR A 104 -9.60 -1.49 2.28
N HIS A 105 -9.36 -0.88 1.12
CA HIS A 105 -9.37 0.57 0.97
C HIS A 105 -10.77 1.20 1.09
N GLU A 106 -11.81 0.39 1.27
CA GLU A 106 -13.23 0.79 1.37
C GLU A 106 -13.52 1.83 2.46
N GLU A 107 -12.72 1.88 3.54
CA GLU A 107 -12.93 2.82 4.65
C GLU A 107 -12.33 4.22 4.43
N SER A 108 -11.52 4.40 3.37
CA SER A 108 -10.96 5.69 3.04
C SER A 108 -12.05 6.56 2.40
N ASN A 109 -12.63 7.49 3.16
CA ASN A 109 -13.55 8.53 2.67
C ASN A 109 -12.88 9.54 1.69
N ARG A 110 -11.68 9.23 1.20
CA ARG A 110 -10.89 10.09 0.33
C ARG A 110 -11.35 9.91 -1.11
N ALA A 111 -11.54 11.03 -1.79
CA ALA A 111 -12.01 11.05 -3.17
C ALA A 111 -10.91 10.67 -4.18
N ILE A 112 -9.65 11.01 -3.91
CA ILE A 112 -8.49 10.68 -4.75
C ILE A 112 -7.31 10.34 -3.83
N ASP A 113 -6.64 9.20 -4.03
CA ASP A 113 -5.54 8.70 -3.21
C ASP A 113 -4.17 9.35 -3.46
N VAL A 114 -4.03 10.04 -4.59
CA VAL A 114 -2.81 10.76 -4.99
C VAL A 114 -2.99 12.28 -4.88
N GLU A 115 -1.88 12.97 -4.69
CA GLU A 115 -1.82 14.43 -4.59
C GLU A 115 -0.40 14.94 -4.95
N VAL A 116 -0.24 16.26 -5.04
CA VAL A 116 1.07 16.87 -5.30
C VAL A 116 1.96 16.72 -4.07
N CYS A 117 3.07 15.99 -4.22
CA CYS A 117 4.02 15.79 -3.14
C CYS A 117 4.70 17.13 -2.75
N PRO A 118 4.66 17.55 -1.48
CA PRO A 118 5.26 18.82 -1.05
C PRO A 118 6.80 18.85 -1.11
N LYS A 119 7.45 17.70 -1.38
CA LYS A 119 8.91 17.58 -1.44
C LYS A 119 9.47 17.59 -2.86
N CYS A 120 8.72 17.06 -3.84
CA CYS A 120 9.19 16.93 -5.22
C CYS A 120 8.23 17.45 -6.28
N SER A 121 7.06 17.97 -5.86
CA SER A 121 6.02 18.51 -6.74
C SER A 121 5.46 17.52 -7.76
N GLN A 122 5.75 16.23 -7.61
CA GLN A 122 5.19 15.17 -8.45
C GLN A 122 3.87 14.68 -7.85
N VAL A 123 2.92 14.31 -8.71
CA VAL A 123 1.67 13.68 -8.28
C VAL A 123 1.94 12.22 -7.88
N ARG A 124 1.77 11.91 -6.60
CA ARG A 124 2.05 10.60 -6.01
C ARG A 124 1.14 10.38 -4.80
N MET A 125 1.10 9.16 -4.26
CA MET A 125 0.64 8.98 -2.89
C MET A 125 1.54 9.74 -1.92
N VAL A 126 0.94 10.51 -1.03
CA VAL A 126 1.62 11.29 -0.01
C VAL A 126 1.17 10.82 1.35
N PHE A 127 2.14 10.53 2.21
CA PHE A 127 1.87 9.94 3.51
C PHE A 127 2.12 10.96 4.63
N ASP A 128 1.30 10.89 5.66
CA ASP A 128 1.52 11.54 6.94
C ASP A 128 2.37 10.64 7.84
N CYS A 129 3.16 11.24 8.74
CA CYS A 129 3.94 10.48 9.72
C CYS A 129 3.11 10.22 10.99
N PRO A 130 2.97 8.97 11.44
CA PRO A 130 2.23 8.66 12.67
C PRO A 130 2.98 9.05 13.95
N ARG A 131 4.28 9.41 13.87
CA ARG A 131 5.10 9.80 15.03
C ARG A 131 4.54 11.11 15.63
N GLU A 132 4.21 11.11 16.93
CA GLU A 132 3.58 12.26 17.60
C GLU A 132 4.40 13.55 17.47
N THR A 133 5.73 13.44 17.53
CA THR A 133 6.64 14.59 17.37
C THR A 133 6.58 15.22 15.97
N CYS A 134 6.03 14.50 14.98
CA CYS A 134 5.83 14.99 13.62
C CYS A 134 4.48 15.69 13.42
N LYS A 135 3.56 15.67 14.40
CA LYS A 135 2.19 16.23 14.23
C LYS A 135 2.10 17.75 14.43
N GLY A 136 3.20 18.44 14.74
CA GLY A 136 3.23 19.91 14.79
C GLY A 136 3.18 20.53 13.39
N LYS A 137 2.54 21.69 13.20
CA LYS A 137 2.34 22.32 11.86
C LYS A 137 3.61 22.41 11.01
N ARG A 138 4.75 22.77 11.61
CA ARG A 138 6.06 22.81 10.92
C ARG A 138 6.59 21.39 10.66
N SER A 139 6.67 20.57 11.70
CA SER A 139 7.14 19.18 11.62
C SER A 139 6.32 18.29 10.67
N GLN A 140 5.02 18.55 10.52
CA GLN A 140 4.16 17.80 9.61
C GLN A 140 4.49 18.15 8.16
N ALA A 141 4.73 19.42 7.84
CA ALA A 141 5.23 19.81 6.51
C ALA A 141 6.60 19.18 6.22
N ASP A 142 7.41 18.95 7.26
CA ASP A 142 8.71 18.32 7.13
C ASP A 142 8.63 16.81 6.90
N CYS A 143 7.69 16.13 7.56
CA CYS A 143 7.55 14.66 7.53
C CYS A 143 6.44 14.14 6.61
N ARG A 144 5.74 15.03 5.91
CA ARG A 144 4.73 14.70 4.90
C ARG A 144 5.36 14.65 3.51
N GLY A 145 5.12 13.56 2.79
CA GLY A 145 5.73 13.34 1.49
C GLY A 145 5.50 11.92 0.97
N CYS A 146 5.80 11.72 -0.31
CA CYS A 146 5.74 10.40 -0.95
C CYS A 146 6.86 9.48 -0.46
N SER A 147 6.73 8.18 -0.75
CA SER A 147 7.69 7.14 -0.37
C SER A 147 9.10 7.32 -0.96
N PHE A 148 9.23 8.04 -2.09
CA PHE A 148 10.52 8.35 -2.70
C PHE A 148 11.26 9.50 -2.01
N CYS A 149 10.52 10.46 -1.42
CA CYS A 149 11.12 11.64 -0.80
C CYS A 149 11.41 11.43 0.68
N ILE A 150 10.62 10.59 1.36
CA ILE A 150 10.75 10.36 2.80
C ILE A 150 10.76 8.84 3.02
N PRO A 151 11.93 8.26 3.38
CA PRO A 151 12.01 6.86 3.79
C PRO A 151 11.14 6.62 5.02
N ARG A 152 10.42 5.50 5.02
CA ARG A 152 9.51 5.12 6.10
C ARG A 152 9.77 3.70 6.53
N CYS A 153 9.57 3.44 7.82
CA CYS A 153 9.68 2.11 8.38
C CYS A 153 8.53 1.23 7.84
N GLU A 154 8.85 0.07 7.27
CA GLU A 154 7.83 -0.87 6.77
C GLU A 154 6.91 -1.40 7.89
N GLU A 155 7.39 -1.47 9.14
CA GLU A 155 6.61 -2.01 10.25
C GLU A 155 5.60 -1.03 10.84
N CYS A 156 5.98 0.24 10.99
CA CYS A 156 5.18 1.23 11.72
C CYS A 156 4.89 2.52 10.93
N GLY A 157 5.47 2.68 9.74
CA GLY A 157 5.19 3.80 8.82
C GLY A 157 5.72 5.16 9.26
N VAL A 158 6.45 5.25 10.37
CA VAL A 158 7.14 6.48 10.77
C VAL A 158 8.21 6.84 9.75
N CYS A 159 8.44 8.13 9.53
CA CYS A 159 9.61 8.59 8.78
C CYS A 159 10.90 8.16 9.53
N VAL A 160 11.91 7.77 8.75
CA VAL A 160 13.20 7.32 9.24
C VAL A 160 14.30 8.19 8.62
N GLY A 161 15.14 8.77 9.48
CA GLY A 161 16.33 9.51 9.03
C GLY A 161 17.46 8.54 8.66
N SER A 162 18.47 9.01 7.92
CA SER A 162 19.58 8.18 7.45
C SER A 162 20.32 7.41 8.55
N GLU A 163 20.34 7.94 9.77
CA GLU A 163 21.02 7.35 10.93
C GLU A 163 20.13 6.39 11.74
N GLU A 164 18.82 6.34 11.48
CA GLU A 164 17.85 5.48 12.19
C GLU A 164 17.41 4.26 11.35
N MET A 165 18.00 4.06 10.17
CA MET A 165 17.62 3.01 9.21
C MET A 165 18.41 1.72 9.41
N GLU A 166 17.70 0.61 9.51
CA GLU A 166 18.28 -0.73 9.49
C GLU A 166 17.70 -1.52 8.31
N GLU A 167 18.55 -2.31 7.63
CA GLU A 167 18.18 -3.03 6.40
C GLU A 167 17.85 -4.50 6.67
N THR A 168 16.61 -4.91 6.39
CA THR A 168 16.13 -6.29 6.58
C THR A 168 16.72 -7.29 5.58
N VAL A 169 16.49 -8.59 5.78
CA VAL A 169 16.85 -9.62 4.79
C VAL A 169 16.19 -9.34 3.44
N CYS A 170 14.93 -8.87 3.44
CA CYS A 170 14.19 -8.48 2.24
C CYS A 170 14.58 -7.08 1.70
N LYS A 171 15.65 -6.46 2.22
CA LYS A 171 16.14 -5.13 1.85
C LYS A 171 15.16 -3.97 2.11
N ASP A 172 14.07 -4.27 2.80
CA ASP A 172 13.14 -3.28 3.29
C ASP A 172 13.75 -2.51 4.46
N ILE A 173 13.35 -1.24 4.57
CA ILE A 173 13.81 -0.31 5.60
C ILE A 173 12.91 -0.42 6.82
N VAL A 174 13.49 -0.60 8.00
CA VAL A 174 12.79 -0.47 9.28
C VAL A 174 13.56 0.45 10.22
N CYS A 175 12.86 1.13 11.12
CA CYS A 175 13.52 1.94 12.14
C CYS A 175 14.19 1.04 13.20
N SER A 176 15.19 1.56 13.90
CA SER A 176 15.91 0.83 14.96
C SER A 176 14.97 0.26 16.04
N CYS A 177 13.91 0.98 16.41
CA CYS A 177 12.92 0.49 17.37
C CYS A 177 12.24 -0.79 16.88
N CYS A 178 11.83 -0.85 15.61
CA CYS A 178 11.20 -2.04 15.04
C CYS A 178 12.23 -3.15 14.81
N TRP A 179 13.42 -2.80 14.30
CA TRP A 179 14.52 -3.74 14.11
C TRP A 179 14.84 -4.57 15.36
N LEU A 180 14.90 -3.90 16.52
CA LEU A 180 15.18 -4.56 17.80
C LEU A 180 14.10 -5.57 18.20
N GLN A 181 12.83 -5.29 17.87
CA GLN A 181 11.69 -6.14 18.24
C GLN A 181 11.45 -7.30 17.26
N LEU A 182 11.97 -7.22 16.04
CA LEU A 182 11.83 -8.28 15.05
C LEU A 182 12.75 -9.47 15.36
N ARG A 183 12.27 -10.68 15.05
CA ARG A 183 13.04 -11.93 15.11
C ARG A 183 14.12 -11.94 14.04
N LYS A 184 15.37 -12.20 14.44
CA LYS A 184 16.54 -12.11 13.56
C LYS A 184 17.04 -13.49 13.16
N CYS A 185 17.58 -13.58 11.95
CA CYS A 185 18.29 -14.77 11.48
C CYS A 185 19.50 -15.04 12.39
N GLU A 186 19.69 -16.28 12.82
CA GLU A 186 20.80 -16.67 13.69
C GLU A 186 22.17 -16.42 13.06
N PHE A 187 22.27 -16.43 11.73
CA PHE A 187 23.54 -16.28 11.02
C PHE A 187 23.86 -14.84 10.67
N CYS A 188 22.93 -14.10 10.05
CA CYS A 188 23.20 -12.73 9.59
C CYS A 188 22.70 -11.64 10.54
N ASN A 189 22.00 -12.02 11.62
CA ASN A 189 21.40 -11.10 12.58
C ASN A 189 20.44 -10.07 11.96
N LYS A 190 19.85 -10.39 10.79
CA LYS A 190 18.84 -9.58 10.11
C LYS A 190 17.44 -10.23 10.22
N PRO A 191 16.36 -9.47 10.47
CA PRO A 191 14.99 -9.93 10.39
C PRO A 191 14.41 -9.79 8.98
N TYR A 192 13.25 -10.40 8.72
CA TYR A 192 12.33 -9.95 7.65
C TYR A 192 11.39 -8.87 8.18
N CYS A 193 10.89 -8.01 7.29
CA CYS A 193 9.71 -7.21 7.59
C CYS A 193 8.47 -8.12 7.71
N ARG A 194 7.40 -7.65 8.36
CA ARG A 194 6.15 -8.41 8.58
C ARG A 194 5.51 -8.90 7.29
N ARG A 195 5.57 -8.11 6.21
CA ARG A 195 5.03 -8.49 4.90
C ARG A 195 5.71 -9.74 4.33
N HIS A 196 7.00 -9.90 4.58
CA HIS A 196 7.81 -10.99 4.06
C HIS A 196 8.07 -12.10 5.09
N ALA A 197 7.72 -11.89 6.37
CA ALA A 197 7.92 -12.88 7.43
C ALA A 197 7.08 -14.16 7.25
N HIS A 198 5.88 -14.05 6.66
CA HIS A 198 4.97 -15.19 6.48
C HIS A 198 5.24 -16.03 5.23
N GLN A 199 6.04 -15.53 4.28
CA GLN A 199 6.35 -16.27 3.05
C GLN A 199 7.29 -17.46 3.29
N HIS A 200 7.87 -17.60 4.49
CA HIS A 200 8.98 -18.53 4.74
C HIS A 200 8.88 -19.33 6.04
N SER A 201 7.68 -19.49 6.62
CA SER A 201 7.47 -20.40 7.74
C SER A 201 7.42 -21.86 7.29
N SER A 202 8.57 -22.48 6.97
CA SER A 202 8.66 -23.93 6.74
C SER A 202 10.09 -24.48 6.90
N SER A 203 10.61 -24.53 8.13
CA SER A 203 11.61 -25.51 8.65
C SER A 203 12.02 -25.08 10.07
N SER A 204 11.25 -25.41 11.12
CA SER A 204 11.14 -26.68 11.86
C SER A 204 12.08 -26.79 13.07
N SER A 205 11.47 -27.09 14.22
CA SER A 205 12.00 -27.85 15.37
C SER A 205 13.15 -27.32 16.24
N SER A 206 13.59 -26.07 16.15
CA SER A 206 14.38 -25.46 17.22
C SER A 206 14.02 -23.98 17.39
N THR A 207 14.32 -23.40 18.55
CA THR A 207 13.95 -22.03 18.97
C THR A 207 14.46 -20.89 18.06
N GLY A 208 15.22 -21.23 17.01
CA GLY A 208 15.86 -20.34 16.06
C GLY A 208 15.09 -20.08 14.78
N PHE A 209 15.48 -19.02 14.07
CA PHE A 209 15.05 -18.72 12.70
C PHE A 209 16.29 -18.50 11.83
N VAL A 210 16.30 -19.10 10.64
CA VAL A 210 17.36 -18.93 9.64
C VAL A 210 16.72 -18.40 8.36
N CYS A 211 17.25 -17.32 7.80
CA CYS A 211 16.71 -16.74 6.57
C CYS A 211 17.13 -17.53 5.32
N ASP A 212 16.36 -17.40 4.25
CA ASP A 212 16.59 -18.07 2.96
C ASP A 212 17.98 -17.79 2.38
N VAL A 213 18.46 -16.55 2.45
CA VAL A 213 19.80 -16.16 1.98
C VAL A 213 20.90 -16.93 2.73
N CYS A 214 20.75 -17.14 4.04
CA CYS A 214 21.73 -17.89 4.83
C CYS A 214 21.58 -19.40 4.62
N LEU A 215 20.35 -19.89 4.53
CA LEU A 215 20.07 -21.31 4.27
C LEU A 215 20.63 -21.74 2.91
N SER A 216 20.45 -20.94 1.86
CA SER A 216 21.00 -21.22 0.54
C SER A 216 22.52 -21.28 0.55
N LYS A 217 23.20 -20.43 1.33
CA LYS A 217 24.66 -20.48 1.48
C LYS A 217 25.12 -21.75 2.20
N PHE A 218 24.34 -22.24 3.18
CA PHE A 218 24.67 -23.47 3.91
C PHE A 218 24.52 -24.73 3.03
N ILE A 219 23.48 -24.80 2.20
CA ILE A 219 23.22 -25.96 1.33
C ILE A 219 24.24 -26.07 0.18
N ILE A 220 24.85 -24.96 -0.24
CA ILE A 220 25.85 -24.94 -1.33
C ILE A 220 27.26 -25.34 -0.83
N ASN A 221 27.51 -25.31 0.49
CA ASN A 221 28.83 -25.56 1.10
C ASN A 221 29.03 -26.88 1.88
N PRO A 222 28.50 -28.06 1.47
CA PRO A 222 28.83 -29.32 2.17
C PRO A 222 30.05 -30.10 1.61
N TYR A 223 30.80 -29.58 0.63
CA TYR A 223 31.88 -30.34 -0.06
C TYR A 223 33.18 -29.54 -0.32
N ASP A 224 33.63 -28.70 0.62
CA ASP A 224 34.96 -28.04 0.54
C ASP A 224 35.89 -28.41 1.72
N ASP A 225 35.70 -29.59 2.32
CA ASP A 225 36.63 -30.16 3.32
C ASP A 225 36.95 -31.61 2.92
N ASP A 226 37.81 -31.79 1.92
CA ASP A 226 38.62 -33.00 1.71
C ASP A 226 39.61 -32.67 0.58
N ASP A 227 40.81 -32.22 0.95
CA ASP A 227 42.10 -32.59 0.33
C ASP A 227 43.18 -31.59 0.76
N ASP A 228 44.16 -32.11 1.53
CA ASP A 228 45.61 -31.84 1.44
C ASP A 228 46.31 -31.93 2.82
N GLU A 229 46.49 -33.16 3.30
CA GLU A 229 47.63 -33.53 4.15
C GLU A 229 48.25 -34.85 3.62
N GLU A 230 49.05 -34.75 2.56
CA GLU A 230 50.17 -35.65 2.31
C GLU A 230 51.38 -34.85 1.78
N GLU A 231 52.31 -34.49 2.67
CA GLU A 231 53.77 -34.58 2.46
C GLU A 231 54.51 -34.74 3.80
#